data_AF-A0A1F5EI69-F1
#
_entry.id   AF-A0A1F5EI69-F1
#
_cell.length_a   1.000
_cell.length_b   1.000
_cell.length_c   1.000
_cell.angle_alpha   90.00
_cell.angle_beta   90.00
_cell.angle_gamma   90.00
#
_symmetry.space_group_name_H-M   'P 1'
#
loop_
_entity.id
_entity.type
_entity.pdbx_description
1 polymer ?
#
loop_
_entity_poly.entity_id
_entity_poly.type
_entity_poly.pdbx_seq_one_letter_code
_entity_poly.pdbx_strand_id
1 'polypeptide(L)'
;MLTLLSFNSAEAVIDNPLTVGSFTDLVAAIADILLYVLTPIAVMYLIYAGFKFVLARGNPTELVDARKTLIWTLVGIVILLGAATLATILSSTLSDLGVGVLP
;
A
#
# COMPACT_ATOMS: atom_id res chain seq x y z
N MET A 1 40.46 46.37 6.44
CA MET A 1 39.41 46.62 5.43
C MET A 1 39.05 45.25 4.85
N LEU A 2 38.23 44.42 5.53
CA LEU A 2 36.74 44.41 5.50
C LEU A 2 36.25 44.73 4.08
N THR A 3 35.52 43.89 3.34
CA THR A 3 34.70 42.70 3.56
C THR A 3 34.35 42.20 2.15
N LEU A 4 34.24 40.89 1.91
CA LEU A 4 33.10 40.33 1.17
C LEU A 4 32.93 38.88 1.66
N LEU A 5 32.11 38.74 2.71
CA LEU A 5 31.53 37.45 3.07
C LEU A 5 30.67 37.01 1.89
N SER A 6 31.12 35.97 1.20
CA SER A 6 30.25 35.17 0.34
C SER A 6 29.15 34.61 1.23
N PHE A 7 27.93 35.15 1.10
CA PHE A 7 26.74 34.47 1.57
C PHE A 7 26.51 33.30 0.61
N ASN A 8 27.22 32.19 0.85
CA ASN A 8 26.75 30.90 0.40
C ASN A 8 25.44 30.66 1.15
N SER A 9 24.31 30.92 0.48
CA SER A 9 23.03 30.38 0.90
C SER A 9 23.19 28.87 0.89
N ALA A 10 23.62 28.31 2.02
CA ALA A 10 23.28 26.96 2.36
C ALA A 10 21.75 26.97 2.39
N GLU A 11 21.17 26.63 1.24
CA GLU A 11 19.82 26.11 1.19
C GLU A 11 19.79 25.10 2.33
N ALA A 12 19.04 25.41 3.39
CA ALA A 12 18.66 24.38 4.31
C ALA A 12 17.82 23.44 3.46
N VAL A 13 18.48 22.48 2.81
CA VAL A 13 17.88 21.31 2.24
C VAL A 13 17.25 20.64 3.44
N ILE A 14 15.99 20.98 3.69
CA ILE A 14 15.16 20.19 4.56
C ILE A 14 15.05 18.88 3.82
N ASP A 15 15.93 17.94 4.15
CA ASP A 15 15.80 16.55 3.75
C ASP A 15 14.41 16.16 4.20
N ASN A 16 13.49 16.08 3.24
CA ASN A 16 12.13 15.68 3.51
C ASN A 16 12.24 14.28 4.13
N PRO A 17 11.95 14.08 5.43
CA PRO A 17 12.08 12.77 6.05
C PRO A 17 11.05 11.78 5.50
N LEU A 18 10.13 12.28 4.66
CA LEU A 18 9.16 11.51 3.91
C LEU A 18 9.65 11.19 2.48
N THR A 19 10.71 11.83 1.98
CA THR A 19 11.27 11.63 0.61
C THR A 19 10.21 11.60 -0.50
N VAL A 20 9.14 12.39 -0.35
CA VAL A 20 8.05 12.51 -1.31
C VAL A 20 8.17 13.85 -2.03
N GLY A 21 8.38 13.82 -3.35
CA GLY A 21 8.48 15.01 -4.20
C GLY A 21 7.11 15.55 -4.63
N SER A 22 6.08 14.71 -4.56
CA SER A 22 4.73 15.03 -5.02
C SER A 22 3.62 14.41 -4.14
N PHE A 23 2.38 14.89 -4.31
CA PHE A 23 1.19 14.29 -3.69
C PHE A 23 1.03 12.81 -4.08
N THR A 24 1.42 12.45 -5.31
CA THR A 24 1.38 11.08 -5.81
C THR A 24 2.32 10.17 -5.02
N ASP A 25 3.53 10.65 -4.72
CA ASP A 25 4.51 9.86 -3.96
C ASP A 25 4.08 9.67 -2.51
N LEU A 26 3.42 10.68 -1.93
CA LEU A 26 2.83 10.55 -0.59
C LEU A 26 1.76 9.45 -0.55
N VAL A 27 0.88 9.40 -1.56
CA VAL A 27 -0.14 8.35 -1.66
C VAL A 27 0.50 6.98 -1.88
N ALA A 28 1.56 6.89 -2.71
CA ALA A 28 2.30 5.65 -2.93
C ALA A 28 2.99 5.16 -1.64
N ALA A 29 3.67 6.04 -0.90
CA ALA A 29 4.32 5.70 0.35
C ALA A 29 3.32 5.21 1.42
N ILE A 30 2.14 5.82 1.50
CA ILE A 30 1.07 5.35 2.40
C ILE A 30 0.58 3.97 1.95
N ALA A 31 0.38 3.75 0.65
CA ALA A 31 -0.05 2.47 0.11
C ALA A 31 0.98 1.36 0.41
N ASP A 32 2.28 1.64 0.29
CA ASP A 32 3.34 0.68 0.60
C ASP A 32 3.37 0.31 2.08
N ILE A 33 3.22 1.28 2.99
CA ILE A 33 3.10 1.03 4.42
C ILE A 33 1.87 0.15 4.71
N LEU A 34 0.74 0.44 4.07
CA LEU A 34 -0.46 -0.37 4.19
C LEU A 34 -0.22 -1.79 3.68
N LEU A 35 0.38 -1.98 2.51
CA LEU A 35 0.69 -3.30 1.97
C LEU A 35 1.62 -4.09 2.89
N TYR A 36 2.63 -3.44 3.48
CA TYR A 36 3.56 -4.06 4.41
C TYR A 36 2.85 -4.60 5.66
N VAL A 37 1.88 -3.85 6.21
CA VAL A 37 1.12 -4.25 7.40
C VAL A 37 -0.02 -5.22 7.05
N LEU A 38 -0.72 -5.01 5.93
CA LEU A 38 -1.90 -5.79 5.56
C LEU A 38 -1.54 -7.18 5.01
N THR A 39 -0.35 -7.35 4.42
CA THR A 39 0.13 -8.66 3.94
C THR A 39 0.16 -9.73 5.03
N PRO A 40 0.86 -9.55 6.17
CA PRO A 40 0.85 -10.55 7.25
C PRO A 40 -0.54 -10.72 7.88
N ILE A 41 -1.34 -9.66 7.95
CA ILE A 41 -2.73 -9.72 8.44
C ILE A 41 -3.58 -10.60 7.52
N ALA A 42 -3.45 -10.45 6.20
CA ALA A 42 -4.19 -11.26 5.23
C ALA A 42 -3.88 -12.75 5.37
N VAL A 43 -2.59 -13.11 5.57
CA VAL A 43 -2.19 -14.49 5.84
C VAL A 43 -2.79 -15.01 7.14
N MET A 44 -2.80 -14.20 8.21
CA MET A 44 -3.42 -14.57 9.49
C MET A 44 -4.91 -14.87 9.33
N TYR A 45 -5.64 -14.03 8.60
CA TYR A 45 -7.06 -14.25 8.30
C TYR A 45 -7.30 -15.48 7.42
N LEU A 46 -6.40 -15.78 6.49
CA LEU A 46 -6.49 -16.97 5.65
C LEU A 46 -6.39 -18.25 6.49
N ILE A 47 -5.44 -18.29 7.42
CA ILE A 47 -5.27 -19.39 8.37
C ILE A 47 -6.51 -19.54 9.25
N TYR A 48 -7.02 -18.44 9.80
CA TYR A 48 -8.23 -18.44 10.62
C TYR A 48 -9.45 -18.97 9.87
N ALA A 49 -9.65 -18.53 8.63
CA ALA A 49 -10.74 -19.00 7.78
C ALA A 49 -10.61 -20.50 7.45
N GLY A 50 -9.39 -20.98 7.22
CA GLY A 50 -9.10 -22.40 7.04
C GLY A 50 -9.45 -23.25 8.26
N PHE A 51 -9.06 -22.81 9.46
CA PHE A 51 -9.42 -23.51 10.70
C PHE A 51 -10.93 -23.55 10.94
N LYS A 52 -11.63 -22.44 10.70
CA LYS A 52 -13.09 -22.37 10.81
C LYS A 52 -13.78 -23.36 9.86
N PHE A 53 -13.23 -23.55 8.66
CA PHE A 53 -13.74 -24.52 7.69
C PHE A 53 -13.57 -25.97 8.15
N VAL A 54 -12.43 -26.30 8.78
CA VAL A 54 -12.16 -27.64 9.34
C VAL A 54 -13.01 -27.92 10.58
N LEU A 55 -13.22 -26.92 11.44
CA LEU A 55 -14.00 -27.03 12.68
C LEU A 55 -15.48 -27.30 12.43
N ALA A 56 -16.03 -26.81 11.32
CA ALA A 56 -17.44 -26.94 10.99
C ALA A 56 -17.93 -28.39 10.86
N ARG A 57 -17.04 -29.39 10.66
CA ARG A 57 -17.26 -30.85 10.79
C ARG A 57 -18.58 -31.41 10.19
N GLY A 58 -19.17 -30.76 9.19
CA GLY A 58 -20.43 -31.19 8.58
C GLY A 58 -21.71 -30.53 9.13
N ASN A 59 -21.61 -29.61 10.10
CA ASN A 59 -22.73 -28.76 10.49
C ASN A 59 -23.04 -27.76 9.34
N PRO A 60 -24.23 -27.83 8.70
CA PRO A 60 -24.54 -26.99 7.55
C PRO A 60 -24.47 -25.49 7.85
N THR A 61 -24.83 -25.07 9.07
CA THR A 61 -24.80 -23.66 9.46
C THR A 61 -23.36 -23.13 9.54
N GLU A 62 -22.48 -23.87 10.21
CA GLU A 62 -21.07 -23.47 10.37
C GLU A 62 -20.30 -23.55 9.05
N LEU A 63 -20.66 -24.47 8.16
CA LEU A 63 -20.08 -24.57 6.82
C LEU A 63 -20.42 -23.35 5.95
N VAL A 64 -21.67 -22.86 6.02
CA VAL A 64 -22.08 -21.64 5.32
C VAL A 64 -21.29 -20.44 5.84
N ASP A 65 -21.15 -20.32 7.16
CA ASP A 65 -20.39 -19.24 7.78
C ASP A 65 -18.89 -19.32 7.49
N ALA A 66 -18.30 -20.51 7.49
CA ALA A 66 -16.90 -20.72 7.13
C ALA A 66 -16.63 -20.36 5.67
N ARG A 67 -17.52 -20.76 4.74
CA ARG A 67 -17.43 -20.40 3.32
C ARG A 67 -17.54 -18.89 3.14
N LYS A 68 -18.47 -18.23 3.84
CA LYS A 68 -18.60 -16.78 3.82
C LYS A 68 -17.31 -16.11 4.30
N THR A 69 -16.75 -16.55 5.42
CA THR A 69 -15.47 -16.03 5.92
C THR A 69 -14.34 -16.20 4.90
N LEU A 70 -14.21 -17.37 4.28
CA LEU A 70 -13.21 -17.60 3.23
C LEU A 70 -13.37 -16.67 2.03
N ILE A 71 -14.60 -16.48 1.53
CA ILE A 71 -14.88 -15.57 0.41
C ILE A 71 -14.45 -14.15 0.78
N TRP A 72 -14.81 -13.67 1.98
CA TRP A 72 -14.42 -12.33 2.44
C TRP A 72 -12.89 -12.18 2.56
N THR A 73 -12.19 -13.20 3.05
CA THR A 73 -10.73 -13.19 3.09
C THR A 73 -10.11 -13.12 1.69
N LEU A 74 -10.63 -13.91 0.75
CA LEU A 74 -10.17 -13.89 -0.65
C LEU A 74 -10.42 -12.53 -1.30
N VAL A 75 -11.60 -11.94 -1.10
CA VAL A 75 -11.92 -10.60 -1.61
C VAL A 75 -10.95 -9.56 -1.04
N GLY A 76 -10.60 -9.63 0.24
CA GLY A 76 -9.60 -8.74 0.85
C GLY A 76 -8.23 -8.86 0.18
N ILE A 77 -7.76 -10.08 -0.10
CA ILE A 77 -6.50 -10.32 -0.80
C ILE A 77 -6.55 -9.78 -2.23
N VAL A 78 -7.65 -10.03 -2.95
CA VAL A 78 -7.83 -9.54 -4.31
C VAL A 78 -7.83 -8.00 -4.36
N ILE A 79 -8.43 -7.33 -3.37
CA ILE A 79 -8.41 -5.87 -3.28
C ILE A 79 -7.00 -5.35 -3.05
N LEU A 80 -6.20 -5.99 -2.18
CA LEU A 80 -4.80 -5.61 -1.93
C LEU A 80 -3.98 -5.67 -3.22
N LEU A 81 -4.07 -6.78 -3.94
CA LEU A 81 -3.38 -6.98 -5.22
C LEU A 81 -3.94 -6.06 -6.32
N GLY A 82 -5.25 -5.85 -6.33
CA GLY A 82 -5.95 -5.00 -7.29
C GLY A 82 -5.59 -3.52 -7.14
N ALA A 83 -5.48 -3.02 -5.91
CA ALA A 83 -5.10 -1.64 -5.64
C ALA A 83 -3.68 -1.34 -6.15
N ALA A 84 -2.73 -2.23 -5.87
CA ALA A 84 -1.34 -2.07 -6.32
C ALA A 84 -1.23 -2.09 -7.85
N THR A 85 -1.90 -3.06 -8.51
CA THR A 85 -1.89 -3.17 -9.98
C THR A 85 -2.54 -1.97 -10.66
N LEU A 86 -3.68 -1.49 -10.13
CA LEU A 86 -4.32 -0.27 -10.65
C LEU A 86 -3.46 0.98 -10.48
N ALA A 87 -2.76 1.13 -9.35
CA ALA A 87 -1.84 2.24 -9.11
C ALA A 87 -0.67 2.24 -10.10
N THR A 88 -0.11 1.06 -10.41
CA THR A 88 0.94 0.92 -11.42
C THR A 88 0.44 1.29 -12.82
N ILE A 89 -0.76 0.85 -13.21
CA ILE A 89 -1.35 1.19 -14.52
C ILE A 89 -1.62 2.69 -14.63
N LEU A 90 -2.10 3.31 -13.55
CA LEU A 90 -2.36 4.75 -13.55
C LEU A 90 -1.07 5.55 -13.65
N SER A 91 -0.05 5.20 -12.87
CA SER A 91 1.26 5.88 -12.92
C SER A 91 1.95 5.71 -14.27
N SER A 92 1.89 4.52 -14.89
CA SER A 92 2.44 4.30 -16.23
C SER A 92 1.72 5.16 -17.27
N THR A 93 0.39 5.22 -17.21
CA THR A 93 -0.41 6.05 -18.14
C THR A 93 -0.11 7.54 -17.96
N LEU A 94 0.05 8.01 -16.72
CA LEU A 94 0.40 9.41 -16.46
C LEU A 94 1.82 9.77 -16.93
N SER A 95 2.77 8.83 -16.79
CA SER A 95 4.14 8.99 -17.28
C SER A 95 4.20 9.02 -18.82
N ASP A 96 3.43 8.15 -19.48
CA ASP A 96 3.33 8.11 -20.95
C ASP A 96 2.72 9.39 -21.53
N LEU A 97 1.88 10.09 -20.77
CA LEU A 97 1.25 11.36 -21.17
C LEU A 97 2.15 12.59 -20.94
N GLY A 98 3.39 12.41 -20.47
CA GLY A 98 4.35 13.51 -20.31
C GLY A 98 4.00 14.50 -19.19
N VAL A 99 3.06 14.14 -18.31
CA VAL A 99 2.78 14.91 -17.09
C VAL A 99 3.87 14.53 -16.08
N GLY A 100 4.98 15.28 -16.11
CA GLY A 100 6.16 15.04 -15.30
C GLY A 100 5.84 14.98 -13.81
N VAL A 101 5.91 13.77 -13.25
CA VAL A 101 6.29 13.57 -11.85
C VAL A 101 7.77 13.98 -11.76
N LEU A 102 8.03 15.14 -11.15
CA LEU A 102 9.39 15.58 -10.83
C LEU A 102 10.08 14.52 -9.96
N PRO A 103 11.40 14.30 -10.13
CA PRO A 103 12.16 13.30 -9.40
C PRO A 103 12.10 13.47 -7.88
#